data_AF-A0A928YDL9-F1
#
_entry.id   AF-A0A928YDL9-F1
#
_cell.length_a   1.000
_cell.length_b   1.000
_cell.length_c   1.000
_cell.angle_alpha   90.00
_cell.angle_beta   90.00
_cell.angle_gamma   90.00
#
_symmetry.space_group_name_H-M   'P 1'
#
loop_
_entity.id
_entity.type
_entity.pdbx_description
1 polymer ?
#
loop_
_entity_poly.entity_id
_entity_poly.type
_entity_poly.pdbx_seq_one_letter_code
_entity_poly.pdbx_strand_id
1 'polypeptide(L)' 'MSTGIIVTAKEEKQIVIGMLCDESGEPVSTEVFRGNTQDPKTFESQVKKVLEGIRAV' A
#
# COMPACT_ATOMS: atom_id res chain seq x y z
N MET A 1 7.77 -3.17 -15.09
CA MET A 1 7.67 -2.97 -13.62
C MET A 1 6.34 -2.33 -13.31
N SER A 2 5.52 -3.00 -12.51
CA SER A 2 4.15 -2.58 -12.17
C SER A 2 4.09 -2.31 -10.67
N THR A 3 3.38 -1.29 -10.20
CA THR A 3 3.20 -1.04 -8.76
C THR A 3 1.80 -1.47 -8.35
N GLY A 4 1.69 -2.32 -7.32
CA GLY A 4 0.43 -2.81 -6.76
C GLY A 4 0.22 -2.29 -5.34
N ILE A 5 -1.04 -2.01 -4.98
CA ILE A 5 -1.44 -1.64 -3.63
C ILE A 5 -2.65 -2.46 -3.23
N ILE A 6 -2.58 -3.13 -2.07
CA ILE A 6 -3.68 -3.89 -1.50
C ILE A 6 -4.10 -3.22 -0.19
N VAL A 7 -5.40 -3.02 -0.03
CA VAL A 7 -6.00 -2.45 1.17
C VAL A 7 -6.98 -3.45 1.72
N THR A 8 -6.67 -3.97 2.91
CA THR A 8 -7.55 -4.90 3.60
C THR A 8 -8.34 -4.15 4.67
N ALA A 9 -9.65 -4.39 4.71
CA ALA A 9 -10.54 -3.78 5.68
C ALA A 9 -11.32 -4.86 6.43
N LYS A 10 -11.06 -5.02 7.73
CA LYS A 10 -11.88 -5.87 8.59
C LYS A 10 -12.28 -5.10 9.84
N GLU A 11 -13.55 -4.70 9.90
CA GLU A 11 -14.30 -4.10 11.02
C GLU A 11 -13.67 -2.86 11.70
N GLU A 12 -12.46 -2.98 12.25
CA GLU A 12 -11.73 -1.94 13.00
C GLU A 12 -10.21 -1.96 12.73
N LYS A 13 -9.70 -2.92 11.96
CA LYS A 13 -8.26 -3.05 11.66
C LYS A 13 -8.07 -3.05 10.16
N GLN A 14 -7.33 -2.06 9.69
CA GLN A 14 -6.98 -1.94 8.28
C GLN A 14 -5.47 -1.98 8.11
N ILE A 15 -5.04 -2.58 7.01
CA ILE A 15 -3.63 -2.69 6.66
C ILE A 15 -3.51 -2.28 5.19
N VAL A 16 -2.61 -1.34 4.94
CA VAL A 16 -2.24 -0.90 3.59
C VAL A 16 -0.91 -1.56 3.25
N ILE A 17 -0.90 -2.33 2.17
CA ILE A 17 0.29 -3.03 1.70
C ILE A 17 0.63 -2.46 0.33
N GLY A 18 1.80 -1.84 0.22
CA GLY A 18 2.39 -1.38 -1.02
C GLY A 18 3.39 -2.37 -1.55
N MET A 19 3.41 -2.55 -2.87
CA MET A 19 4.27 -3.56 -3.47
C MET A 19 4.74 -3.13 -4.86
N LEU A 20 6.02 -3.34 -5.15
CA LEU A 20 6.52 -3.35 -6.51
C LEU A 20 6.43 -4.76 -7.06
N CYS A 21 5.95 -4.87 -8.29
CA CYS A 21 5.85 -6.10 -9.04
C CYS A 21 6.77 -6.06 -10.26
N ASP A 22 7.38 -7.20 -10.55
CA ASP A 22 8.07 -7.42 -11.82
C ASP A 22 7.08 -7.54 -12.99
N GLU A 23 7.59 -7.90 -14.17
CA GLU A 23 6.75 -8.07 -15.37
C GLU A 23 5.85 -9.30 -15.32
N SER A 24 6.19 -10.28 -14.48
CA SER A 24 5.38 -11.48 -14.21
C SER A 24 4.27 -11.21 -13.19
N GLY A 25 4.29 -10.06 -12.52
CA GLY A 25 3.38 -9.71 -11.42
C GLY A 25 3.88 -10.18 -10.05
N GLU A 26 5.10 -10.72 -9.96
CA GLU A 26 5.68 -11.18 -8.71
C GLU A 26 6.23 -10.02 -7.89
N PRO A 27 6.00 -10.01 -6.57
CA PRO A 27 6.42 -8.92 -5.72
C PRO A 27 7.93 -8.89 -5.49
N VAL A 28 8.57 -7.80 -5.90
CA VAL A 28 10.01 -7.56 -5.71
C VAL A 28 10.32 -6.71 -4.49
N SER A 29 9.36 -5.89 -4.03
CA SER A 29 9.48 -5.09 -2.80
C SER A 29 8.11 -4.89 -2.16
N THR A 30 8.01 -5.01 -0.84
CA THR A 30 6.75 -4.88 -0.08
C THR A 30 6.91 -3.99 1.13
N GLU A 31 6.00 -3.05 1.34
CA GLU A 31 5.91 -2.22 2.54
C GLU A 31 4.51 -2.30 3.15
N VAL A 32 4.44 -2.38 4.48
CA VAL A 32 3.18 -2.55 5.23
C VAL A 32 2.98 -1.39 6.19
N PHE A 33 1.82 -0.73 6.05
CA PHE A 33 1.42 0.40 6.87
C PHE A 33 0.13 0.06 7.62
N ARG A 34 0.02 0.51 8.88
CA ARG A 34 -1.25 0.43 9.61
C ARG A 34 -2.24 1.40 8.97
N GLY A 35 -3.35 0.87 8.47
CA GLY A 35 -4.45 1.65 7.92
C GLY A 35 -5.39 2.13 9.01
N ASN A 36 -5.71 3.42 8.98
CA ASN A 36 -6.84 4.01 9.71
C ASN A 36 -7.82 4.61 8.69
N THR A 37 -8.40 3.74 7.86
CA THR A 37 -9.23 4.12 6.70
C THR A 37 -10.71 4.36 7.05
N GLN A 38 -11.07 4.38 8.35
CA GLN A 38 -12.36 4.92 8.82
C GLN A 38 -12.52 6.41 8.47
N ASP A 39 -11.41 7.13 8.23
CA ASP A 39 -11.41 8.47 7.64
C ASP A 39 -10.91 8.42 6.18
N PRO A 40 -11.81 8.43 5.18
CA PRO A 40 -11.42 8.44 3.76
C PRO A 40 -10.54 9.63 3.36
N LYS A 41 -10.48 10.72 4.15
CA LYS A 41 -9.52 11.83 3.88
C LYS A 41 -8.07 11.42 4.11
N THR A 42 -7.83 10.50 5.04
CA THR A 42 -6.47 10.04 5.35
C THR A 42 -5.99 8.91 4.43
N PHE A 43 -6.92 8.21 3.78
CA PHE A 43 -6.60 7.10 2.86
C PHE A 43 -5.65 7.53 1.74
N GLU A 44 -5.95 8.64 1.06
CA GLU A 44 -5.09 9.16 -0.02
C GLU A 44 -3.68 9.47 0.48
N SER A 45 -3.56 10.05 1.68
CA SER A 45 -2.25 10.34 2.28
C SER A 45 -1.44 9.08 2.61
N GLN A 46 -2.11 7.98 2.97
CA GLN A 46 -1.45 6.71 3.24
C GLN A 46 -1.02 6.03 1.94
N VAL A 47 -1.88 6.04 0.92
CA VAL A 47 -1.54 5.55 -0.43
C VAL A 47 -0.35 6.32 -1.01
N LYS A 48 -0.30 7.64 -0.84
CA LYS A 48 0.85 8.46 -1.26
C LYS A 48 2.14 8.09 -0.51
N LYS A 49 2.07 7.93 0.81
CA LYS A 49 3.23 7.48 1.61
C LYS A 49 3.77 6.15 1.14
N VAL A 50 2.87 5.21 0.84
CA VAL A 50 3.21 3.91 0.31
C VAL A 50 3.89 4.05 -1.06
N LEU A 51 3.31 4.82 -1.98
CA LEU A 51 3.91 5.06 -3.30
C LEU A 51 5.28 5.73 -3.22
N GLU A 52 5.46 6.68 -2.30
CA GLU A 52 6.74 7.35 -2.05
C GLU A 52 7.78 6.39 -1.46
N GLY A 53 7.38 5.55 -0.49
CA GLY A 53 8.23 4.55 0.13
C GLY A 53 8.75 3.54 -0.88
N ILE A 54 7.87 2.93 -1.68
CA ILE A 54 8.31 1.93 -2.66
C ILE A 54 9.03 2.56 -3.87
N ARG A 55 8.91 3.87 -4.13
CA ARG A 55 9.72 4.58 -5.15
C ARG A 55 11.16 4.87 -4.69
N ALA A 56 11.43 4.83 -3.39
CA ALA A 56 12.74 5.12 -2.83
C ALA A 56 13.69 3.90 -2.82
N VAL A 57 13.24 2.75 -3.35
CA VAL A 57 13.96 1.46 -3.39
C VAL A 57 14.37 1.13 -4.83
#